data_AF-A0A948SEB9-F1
#
_entry.id   AF-A0A948SEB9-F1
#
_cell.length_a   1.000
_cell.length_b   1.000
_cell.length_c   1.000
_cell.angle_alpha   90.00
_cell.angle_beta   90.00
_cell.angle_gamma   90.00
#
_symmetry.space_group_name_H-M   'P 1'
#
loop_
_entity.id
_entity.type
_entity.pdbx_description
1 polymer ?
#
loop_
_entity_poly.entity_id
_entity_poly.type
_entity_poly.pdbx_seq_one_letter_code
_entity_poly.pdbx_strand_id
1 'polypeptide(L)'
;MTPTETEGQAEGTVVPGSDGMLLEVDGQVIPNYAATFSPFSEGEVVSGRVVRIDNDEVLVDIGYKSEGVITSGELSIRKNVDPHEEVELGEEVDVLVLTKEDQDGRLLVSKKRARFEKAWRRIEAAAESGEPVEGNVIEVVKGGLIVDLG
;
A
#
# COMPACT_ATOMS: atom_id res chain seq x y z
N MET A 1 37.16 -20.24 12.17
CA MET A 1 36.34 -21.15 11.35
C MET A 1 34.95 -21.13 11.93
N THR A 2 34.05 -20.41 11.28
CA THR A 2 32.60 -20.51 11.41
C THR A 2 32.10 -20.47 9.97
N PRO A 3 31.39 -21.49 9.48
CA PRO A 3 30.96 -21.53 8.10
C PRO A 3 29.80 -20.56 7.92
N THR A 4 29.92 -19.72 6.89
CA THR A 4 28.85 -18.91 6.32
C THR A 4 27.73 -19.82 5.82
N GLU A 5 26.53 -19.68 6.36
CA GLU A 5 25.33 -20.24 5.77
C GLU A 5 24.95 -19.39 4.55
N THR A 6 25.28 -19.90 3.37
CA THR A 6 24.76 -19.43 2.09
C THR A 6 23.31 -19.90 1.98
N GLU A 7 22.35 -18.99 2.10
CA GLU A 7 20.97 -19.23 1.66
C GLU A 7 20.97 -19.50 0.15
N GLY A 8 20.73 -20.75 -0.22
CA GLY A 8 20.54 -21.17 -1.60
C GLY A 8 19.23 -20.60 -2.14
N GLN A 9 19.33 -19.52 -2.92
CA GLN A 9 18.27 -19.09 -3.81
C GLN A 9 18.07 -20.17 -4.88
N ALA A 10 16.90 -20.81 -4.90
CA ALA A 10 16.52 -21.71 -6.00
C ALA A 10 16.21 -20.85 -7.24
N GLU A 11 17.14 -20.81 -8.18
CA GLU A 11 17.01 -20.09 -9.46
C GLU A 11 16.06 -20.86 -10.41
N GLY A 12 14.75 -20.70 -10.23
CA GLY A 12 13.73 -21.19 -11.17
C GLY A 12 13.44 -20.15 -12.26
N THR A 13 13.40 -20.57 -13.53
CA THR A 13 13.09 -19.65 -14.63
C THR A 13 11.58 -19.52 -14.81
N VAL A 14 11.08 -18.28 -14.89
CA VAL A 14 9.66 -18.00 -15.16
C VAL A 14 9.31 -18.46 -16.58
N VAL A 15 8.23 -19.24 -16.73
CA VAL A 15 7.83 -19.78 -18.03
C VAL A 15 7.25 -18.67 -18.92
N PRO A 16 7.78 -18.42 -20.13
CA PRO A 16 7.27 -17.36 -21.02
C PRO A 16 5.81 -17.60 -21.40
N GLY A 17 4.97 -16.55 -21.29
CA GLY A 17 3.54 -16.62 -21.66
C GLY A 17 2.59 -17.07 -20.55
N SER A 18 3.09 -17.26 -19.33
CA SER A 18 2.29 -17.65 -18.15
C SER A 18 2.00 -16.51 -17.16
N ASP A 19 2.22 -15.25 -17.53
CA ASP A 19 2.11 -14.07 -16.63
C ASP A 19 2.83 -14.24 -15.27
N GLY A 20 3.89 -15.05 -15.23
CA GLY A 20 4.61 -15.33 -13.99
C GLY A 20 4.02 -16.42 -13.10
N MET A 21 2.88 -17.02 -13.46
CA MET A 21 2.19 -18.03 -12.64
C MET A 21 2.83 -19.42 -12.64
N LEU A 22 3.81 -19.69 -13.52
CA LEU A 22 4.47 -20.98 -13.61
C LEU A 22 5.98 -20.82 -13.45
N LEU A 23 6.59 -21.68 -12.65
CA LEU A 23 8.05 -21.83 -12.53
C LEU A 23 8.46 -23.17 -13.13
N GLU A 24 9.53 -23.17 -13.91
CA GLU A 24 10.19 -24.40 -14.33
C GLU A 24 11.37 -24.68 -13.40
N VAL A 25 11.30 -25.81 -12.67
CA VAL A 25 12.39 -26.32 -11.84
C VAL A 25 12.63 -27.77 -12.25
N ASP A 26 13.86 -28.09 -12.68
CA ASP A 26 14.28 -29.43 -13.11
C ASP A 26 13.37 -30.08 -14.17
N GLY A 27 12.84 -29.28 -15.11
CA GLY A 27 11.96 -29.76 -16.19
C GLY A 27 10.53 -30.09 -15.76
N GLN A 28 10.16 -29.78 -14.52
CA GLN A 28 8.79 -29.87 -14.02
C GLN A 28 8.19 -28.48 -13.87
N VAL A 29 6.98 -28.30 -14.42
CA VAL A 29 6.20 -27.06 -14.30
C VAL A 29 5.48 -27.10 -12.95
N ILE A 30 5.84 -26.16 -12.07
CA ILE A 30 5.25 -26.02 -10.74
C ILE A 30 4.47 -24.69 -10.72
N PRO A 31 3.26 -24.63 -10.11
CA PRO A 31 2.60 -23.36 -9.87
C PRO A 31 3.51 -22.45 -9.05
N ASN A 32 3.72 -21.24 -9.56
CA ASN A 32 4.46 -20.20 -8.87
C ASN A 32 3.60 -19.66 -7.72
N TYR A 33 3.66 -20.33 -6.56
CA TYR A 33 3.00 -19.85 -5.36
C TYR A 33 3.49 -18.46 -4.95
N ALA A 34 4.72 -18.06 -5.32
CA ALA A 34 5.22 -16.71 -5.07
C ALA A 34 4.51 -15.65 -5.95
N ALA A 35 4.01 -16.02 -7.13
CA ALA A 35 3.21 -15.14 -8.01
C ALA A 35 1.71 -15.16 -7.70
N THR A 36 1.24 -16.00 -6.77
CA THR A 36 -0.16 -15.95 -6.30
C THR A 36 -0.39 -14.78 -5.34
N PHE A 37 0.68 -14.26 -4.73
CA PHE A 37 0.63 -13.06 -3.91
C PHE A 37 0.95 -11.86 -4.79
N SER A 38 0.13 -10.80 -4.71
CA SER A 38 0.45 -9.54 -5.39
C SER A 38 1.77 -9.00 -4.82
N PRO A 39 2.86 -8.89 -5.61
CA PRO A 39 4.15 -8.48 -5.10
C PRO A 39 4.16 -6.96 -4.92
N PHE A 40 3.53 -6.47 -3.85
CA PHE A 40 3.59 -5.05 -3.54
C PHE A 40 4.89 -4.71 -2.79
N SER A 41 5.36 -3.48 -2.96
CA SER A 41 6.52 -2.94 -2.25
C SER A 41 6.11 -2.02 -1.10
N GLU A 42 7.02 -1.79 -0.15
CA GLU A 42 6.83 -0.72 0.83
C GLU A 42 6.74 0.62 0.10
N GLY A 43 5.79 1.47 0.49
CA GLY A 43 5.46 2.71 -0.21
C GLY A 43 4.44 2.57 -1.34
N GLU A 44 3.99 1.35 -1.66
CA GLU A 44 2.99 1.14 -2.69
C GLU A 44 1.57 1.36 -2.15
N VAL A 45 0.71 1.96 -2.98
CA VAL A 45 -0.72 2.10 -2.71
C VAL A 45 -1.45 0.88 -3.28
N VAL A 46 -2.10 0.13 -2.41
CA VAL A 46 -2.89 -1.06 -2.72
C VAL A 46 -4.33 -0.85 -2.29
N SER A 47 -5.28 -1.47 -2.99
CA SER A 47 -6.68 -1.47 -2.57
C SER A 47 -6.95 -2.71 -1.72
N GLY A 48 -7.71 -2.55 -0.65
CA GLY A 48 -8.08 -3.64 0.25
C GLY A 48 -9.48 -3.45 0.83
N ARG A 49 -10.00 -4.51 1.44
CA ARG A 49 -11.35 -4.54 2.00
C ARG A 49 -11.31 -4.55 3.52
N VAL A 50 -12.11 -3.70 4.15
CA VAL A 50 -12.22 -3.66 5.61
C VAL A 50 -12.89 -4.93 6.11
N VAL A 51 -12.18 -5.73 6.92
CA VAL A 51 -12.67 -6.99 7.48
C VAL A 51 -13.06 -6.85 8.95
N ARG A 52 -12.42 -5.93 9.67
CA ARG A 52 -12.72 -5.66 11.09
C ARG A 52 -12.42 -4.20 11.42
N ILE A 53 -13.25 -3.62 12.29
CA ILE A 53 -13.08 -2.26 12.82
C ILE A 53 -13.06 -2.39 14.34
N ASP A 54 -11.95 -2.00 14.96
CA ASP A 54 -11.80 -1.83 16.41
C ASP A 54 -11.66 -0.33 16.73
N ASN A 55 -11.72 0.05 18.01
CA ASN A 55 -11.66 1.45 18.43
C ASN A 55 -10.29 2.10 18.16
N ASP A 56 -9.21 1.32 18.17
CA ASP A 56 -7.83 1.80 18.04
C ASP A 56 -7.21 1.46 16.67
N GLU A 57 -7.72 0.42 16.01
CA GLU A 57 -7.18 -0.14 14.78
C GLU A 57 -8.26 -0.69 13.84
N VAL A 58 -7.97 -0.70 12.54
CA VAL A 58 -8.84 -1.25 11.50
C VAL A 58 -8.04 -2.30 10.73
N LEU A 59 -8.63 -3.47 10.54
CA LEU A 59 -8.05 -4.54 9.74
C LEU A 59 -8.60 -4.51 8.33
N VAL A 60 -7.68 -4.53 7.37
CA VAL A 60 -7.96 -4.48 5.94
C VAL A 60 -7.29 -5.67 5.27
N ASP A 61 -8.09 -6.48 4.58
CA ASP A 61 -7.59 -7.53 3.72
C ASP A 61 -7.18 -6.94 2.38
N ILE A 62 -5.88 -7.01 2.07
CA ILE A 62 -5.30 -6.56 0.80
C ILE A 62 -4.92 -7.73 -0.12
N GLY A 63 -5.39 -8.96 0.18
CA GLY A 63 -5.04 -10.16 -0.58
C GLY A 63 -3.60 -10.62 -0.37
N TYR A 64 -3.00 -10.30 0.79
CA TYR A 64 -1.66 -10.75 1.17
C TYR A 64 -1.69 -11.91 2.17
N LYS A 65 -0.51 -12.37 2.60
CA LYS A 65 -0.36 -13.41 3.63
C LYS A 65 -1.00 -13.04 4.97
N SER A 66 -1.04 -11.74 5.28
CA SER A 66 -1.55 -11.19 6.54
C SER A 66 -2.46 -10.00 6.27
N GLU A 67 -3.43 -9.80 7.15
CA GLU A 67 -4.28 -8.61 7.16
C GLU A 67 -3.44 -7.37 7.47
N GLY A 68 -3.73 -6.28 6.76
CA GLY A 68 -3.13 -4.98 7.01
C GLY A 68 -3.80 -4.31 8.21
N VAL A 69 -2.99 -3.78 9.13
CA VAL A 69 -3.44 -3.02 10.29
C VAL A 69 -3.29 -1.53 9.98
N ILE A 70 -4.39 -0.79 10.06
CA ILE A 70 -4.40 0.68 10.06
C ILE A 70 -4.61 1.14 11.49
N THR A 71 -3.65 1.88 12.05
CA THR A 71 -3.82 2.53 13.34
C THR A 71 -4.69 3.79 13.21
N SER A 72 -5.38 4.19 14.28
CA SER A 72 -6.21 5.41 14.29
C SER A 72 -5.48 6.67 13.79
N GLY A 73 -4.17 6.79 14.02
CA GLY A 73 -3.35 7.91 13.53
C GLY A 73 -3.07 7.89 12.02
N GLU A 74 -3.20 6.73 11.38
CA GLU A 74 -3.00 6.52 9.95
C GLU A 74 -4.33 6.39 9.17
N LEU A 75 -5.46 6.42 9.88
CA LEU A 75 -6.80 6.34 9.29
C LEU A 75 -7.20 7.65 8.60
N SER A 76 -6.97 8.79 9.27
CA SER A 76 -7.40 10.11 8.80
C SER A 76 -6.37 11.21 9.09
N ILE A 77 -6.47 12.31 8.33
CA ILE A 77 -5.66 13.52 8.56
C ILE A 77 -6.11 14.23 9.85
N ARG A 78 -7.40 14.12 10.18
CA ARG A 78 -7.99 14.71 11.38
C ARG A 78 -7.58 13.90 12.61
N LYS A 79 -7.27 14.59 13.71
CA LYS A 79 -6.98 13.95 14.99
C LYS A 79 -8.29 13.58 15.68
N ASN A 80 -8.33 12.39 16.31
CA ASN A 80 -9.43 11.96 17.18
C ASN A 80 -10.75 11.67 16.45
N VAL A 81 -10.68 11.10 15.25
CA VAL A 81 -11.86 10.64 14.50
C VAL A 81 -12.22 9.22 14.94
N ASP A 82 -13.52 8.93 15.01
CA ASP A 82 -14.00 7.58 15.26
C ASP A 82 -13.73 6.71 14.02
N PRO A 83 -13.08 5.54 14.16
CA PRO A 83 -12.86 4.64 13.04
C PRO A 83 -14.15 4.23 12.32
N HIS A 84 -15.26 4.11 13.06
CA HIS A 84 -16.56 3.75 12.49
C HIS A 84 -17.18 4.84 11.62
N GLU A 85 -16.72 6.09 11.72
CA GLU A 85 -17.17 7.19 10.84
C GLU A 85 -16.32 7.31 9.57
N GLU A 86 -15.07 6.83 9.60
CA GLU A 86 -14.13 6.96 8.47
C GLU A 86 -14.10 5.72 7.57
N VAL A 87 -14.51 4.56 8.08
CA VAL A 87 -14.58 3.30 7.34
C VAL A 87 -15.79 2.46 7.74
N GLU A 88 -16.35 1.74 6.77
CA GLU A 88 -17.42 0.78 6.97
C GLU A 88 -16.92 -0.67 6.80
N LEU A 89 -17.55 -1.62 7.52
CA LEU A 89 -17.23 -3.05 7.36
C LEU A 89 -17.56 -3.51 5.93
N GLY A 90 -16.56 -4.06 5.26
CA GLY A 90 -16.66 -4.53 3.89
C GLY A 90 -16.45 -3.47 2.82
N GLU A 91 -16.16 -2.21 3.19
CA GLU A 91 -15.77 -1.14 2.27
C GLU A 91 -14.42 -1.46 1.62
N GLU A 92 -14.28 -1.11 0.34
CA GLU A 92 -12.99 -1.10 -0.36
C GLU A 92 -12.28 0.24 -0.12
N VAL A 93 -11.10 0.19 0.46
CA VAL A 93 -10.27 1.34 0.81
C VAL A 93 -8.88 1.21 0.20
N ASP A 94 -8.33 2.34 -0.24
CA ASP A 94 -6.94 2.39 -0.67
C ASP A 94 -6.03 2.66 0.52
N VAL A 95 -4.98 1.86 0.63
CA VAL A 95 -4.03 1.92 1.73
C VAL A 95 -2.61 1.84 1.19
N LEU A 96 -1.71 2.56 1.85
CA LEU A 96 -0.30 2.56 1.50
C LEU A 96 0.43 1.62 2.45
N VAL A 97 1.24 0.72 1.89
CA VAL A 97 2.05 -0.21 2.68
C VAL A 97 3.19 0.55 3.32
N LEU A 98 3.20 0.65 4.65
CA LEU A 98 4.27 1.30 5.38
C LEU A 98 5.42 0.32 5.64
N THR A 99 5.07 -0.84 6.19
CA THR A 99 6.03 -1.87 6.57
C THR A 99 5.37 -3.22 6.41
N LYS A 100 6.07 -4.16 5.76
CA LYS A 100 5.53 -5.50 5.49
C LYS A 100 5.44 -6.37 6.75
N GLU A 101 6.36 -6.16 7.68
CA GLU A 101 6.47 -6.93 8.91
C GLU A 101 7.04 -6.01 10.01
N ASP A 102 6.17 -5.52 10.90
CA ASP A 102 6.61 -4.82 12.11
C ASP A 102 7.14 -5.83 13.15
N GLN A 103 7.60 -5.36 14.32
CA GLN A 103 8.16 -6.18 15.40
C GLN A 103 7.26 -7.36 15.84
N ASP A 104 5.95 -7.26 15.61
CA ASP A 104 4.96 -8.29 15.92
C ASP A 104 4.56 -9.17 14.70
N GLY A 105 5.24 -9.06 13.56
CA GLY A 105 4.88 -9.80 12.35
C GLY A 105 3.68 -9.23 11.59
N ARG A 106 3.28 -8.00 11.88
CA ARG A 106 2.06 -7.37 11.33
C ARG A 106 2.38 -6.49 10.14
N LEU A 107 1.49 -6.51 9.14
CA LEU A 107 1.54 -5.63 8.00
C LEU A 107 0.96 -4.27 8.39
N LEU A 108 1.78 -3.22 8.40
CA LEU A 108 1.35 -1.88 8.74
C LEU A 108 0.99 -1.09 7.47
N VAL A 109 -0.23 -0.55 7.44
CA VAL A 109 -0.77 0.18 6.29
C VAL A 109 -1.40 1.50 6.71
N SER A 110 -1.53 2.44 5.75
CA SER A 110 -2.05 3.78 6.00
C SER A 110 -3.02 4.26 4.92
N LYS A 111 -4.28 4.53 5.32
CA LYS A 111 -5.30 5.17 4.47
C LYS A 111 -4.96 6.63 4.22
N LYS A 112 -4.47 7.32 5.25
CA LYS A 112 -4.02 8.72 5.19
C LYS A 112 -2.93 8.92 4.14
N ARG A 113 -1.86 8.11 4.18
CA ARG A 113 -0.73 8.27 3.25
C ARG A 113 -1.08 7.82 1.84
N ALA A 114 -1.95 6.83 1.67
CA ALA A 114 -2.51 6.49 0.36
C ALA A 114 -3.25 7.66 -0.29
N ARG A 115 -4.05 8.39 0.50
CA ARG A 115 -4.74 9.58 0.00
C ARG A 115 -3.77 10.65 -0.51
N PHE A 116 -2.71 10.93 0.26
CA PHE A 116 -1.67 11.88 -0.17
C PHE A 116 -0.95 11.43 -1.43
N GLU A 117 -0.56 10.16 -1.52
CA GLU A 117 0.08 9.62 -2.72
C GLU A 117 -0.83 9.69 -3.95
N LYS A 118 -2.13 9.40 -3.80
CA LYS A 118 -3.10 9.56 -4.90
C LYS A 118 -3.23 11.02 -5.34
N ALA A 119 -3.31 11.95 -4.39
CA ALA A 119 -3.36 13.37 -4.69
C ALA A 119 -2.07 13.82 -5.41
N TRP A 120 -0.91 13.36 -4.95
CA TRP A 120 0.38 13.66 -5.57
C TRP A 120 0.47 13.13 -7.01
N ARG A 121 0.10 11.86 -7.24
CA ARG A 121 0.06 11.28 -8.59
C ARG A 121 -0.89 12.05 -9.52
N ARG A 122 -2.02 12.54 -9.01
CA ARG A 122 -2.93 13.38 -9.79
C ARG A 122 -2.29 14.72 -10.17
N ILE A 123 -1.56 15.35 -9.25
CA ILE A 123 -0.85 16.61 -9.51
C ILE A 123 0.27 16.40 -10.53
N GLU A 124 1.02 15.30 -10.40
CA GLU A 124 2.10 14.95 -11.35
C GLU A 124 1.53 14.73 -12.76
N ALA A 125 0.46 13.94 -12.88
CA ALA A 125 -0.22 13.72 -14.15
C ALA A 125 -0.76 15.03 -14.76
N ALA A 126 -1.33 15.93 -13.95
CA ALA A 126 -1.79 17.23 -14.40
C ALA A 126 -0.63 18.15 -14.84
N ALA A 127 0.53 18.07 -14.16
CA ALA A 127 1.72 18.80 -14.54
C ALA A 127 2.29 18.28 -15.88
N GLU A 128 2.23 16.98 -16.14
CA GLU A 128 2.62 16.38 -17.42
C GLU A 128 1.64 16.68 -18.56
N SER A 129 0.33 16.65 -18.29
CA SER A 129 -0.72 16.97 -19.28
C SER A 129 -0.87 18.47 -19.53
N GLY A 130 -0.34 19.32 -18.64
CA GLY A 130 -0.52 20.77 -18.68
C GLY A 130 -1.93 21.23 -18.28
N GLU A 131 -2.70 20.38 -17.60
CA GLU A 131 -4.05 20.70 -17.16
C GLU A 131 -4.05 21.56 -15.89
N PRO A 132 -4.96 22.56 -15.79
CA PRO A 132 -5.07 23.37 -14.59
C PRO A 132 -5.65 22.55 -13.42
N VAL A 133 -5.01 22.63 -12.26
CA VAL A 133 -5.50 22.03 -11.01
C VAL A 133 -6.18 23.10 -10.16
N GLU A 134 -7.40 22.84 -9.70
CA GLU A 134 -8.11 23.71 -8.77
C GLU A 134 -7.61 23.48 -7.35
N GLY A 135 -7.33 24.56 -6.61
CA GLY A 135 -6.85 24.51 -5.24
C GLY A 135 -7.35 25.69 -4.42
N ASN A 136 -7.53 25.46 -3.12
CA ASN A 136 -7.98 26.49 -2.18
C ASN A 136 -6.78 27.22 -1.59
N VAL A 137 -6.79 28.55 -1.64
CA VAL A 137 -5.75 29.36 -1.00
C VAL A 137 -5.92 29.29 0.51
N ILE A 138 -4.91 28.79 1.22
CA ILE A 138 -4.93 28.66 2.67
C ILE A 138 -4.23 29.82 3.38
N GLU A 139 -3.16 30.36 2.79
CA GLU A 139 -2.39 31.43 3.42
C GLU A 139 -1.67 32.31 2.40
N VAL A 140 -1.50 33.59 2.75
CA VAL A 140 -0.72 34.57 1.99
C VAL A 140 0.61 34.81 2.71
N VAL A 141 1.72 34.58 2.01
CA VAL A 141 3.08 34.83 2.51
C VAL A 141 3.79 35.89 1.68
N LYS A 142 4.88 36.46 2.18
CA LYS A 142 5.61 37.55 1.50
C LYS A 142 6.10 37.19 0.09
N GLY A 143 6.22 35.90 -0.24
CA GLY A 143 6.68 35.39 -1.53
C GLY A 143 5.62 34.74 -2.41
N GLY A 144 4.34 34.70 -1.99
CA GLY A 144 3.29 34.03 -2.77
C GLY A 144 2.07 33.58 -1.95
N LEU A 145 1.37 32.59 -2.48
CA LEU A 145 0.17 31.99 -1.89
C LEU A 145 0.47 30.52 -1.59
N ILE A 146 0.09 30.05 -0.42
CA ILE A 146 0.05 28.62 -0.12
C ILE A 146 -1.34 28.13 -0.52
N VAL A 147 -1.38 27.10 -1.35
CA VAL A 147 -2.60 26.51 -1.92
C VAL A 147 -2.69 25.06 -1.49
N ASP A 148 -3.84 24.68 -0.96
CA ASP A 148 -4.21 23.30 -0.67
C ASP A 148 -4.86 22.66 -1.91
N LEU A 149 -4.34 21.50 -2.30
CA LEU A 149 -4.74 20.75 -3.49
C LEU A 149 -5.44 19.41 -3.14
N GLY A 150 -5.80 19.19 -1.85
CA GLY A 150 -6.72 18.12 -1.42
C GLY A 150 -6.19 17.08 -0.44
#